data_AF-A0A5S5D0X1-F1
#
_entry.id   AF-A0A5S5D0X1-F1
#
_cell.length_a   1.000
_cell.length_b   1.000
_cell.length_c   1.000
_cell.angle_alpha   90.00
_cell.angle_beta   90.00
_cell.angle_gamma   90.00
#
_symmetry.space_group_name_H-M   'P 1'
#
loop_
_entity.id
_entity.type
_entity.pdbx_description
1 polymer ?
#
loop_
_entity_poly.entity_id
_entity_poly.type
_entity_poly.pdbx_seq_one_letter_code
_entity_poly.pdbx_strand_id
1 'polypeptide(L)'
;MENKITSGIWFVFIGIVLLLHNLDIIDFNFWATLTYWPLLIVIVGINLMVQNRRFGGYIKIACNALFLGWIFYIGISTPGAHWTETLLNNRQVNIGDLDDGAPLTNEVKTSFDNTIQESRLEFNGGAGNFEIKAVEGDNLILAKAKDDKMGMTIQTSKQDGKQHVTINAKPTANSKKSGTVSLEIHPQTTWDFEFNYGAASINGDLSALRFRNLDINTGASSMDLTLGMPQVDVSYIAIVTGASKIHFRIPKDAAIQVEYTSMLSKNSFEGFATKEDGVARTANYEHADKKFNIDLDGAANTFVISRY
;
A
#
# COMPACT_ATOMS: atom_id res chain seq x y z
N MET A 1 45.61 11.07 -7.43
CA MET A 1 45.13 10.67 -6.09
C MET A 1 43.78 11.30 -5.73
N GLU A 2 43.41 12.47 -6.29
CA GLU A 2 42.13 13.16 -6.04
C GLU A 2 40.87 12.30 -6.26
N ASN A 3 40.81 11.49 -7.33
CA ASN A 3 39.62 10.68 -7.64
C ASN A 3 39.26 9.63 -6.57
N LYS A 4 40.22 9.23 -5.72
CA LYS A 4 39.99 8.25 -4.64
C LYS A 4 39.36 8.89 -3.40
N ILE A 5 39.69 10.15 -3.13
CA ILE A 5 39.18 10.89 -1.96
C ILE A 5 37.72 11.30 -2.20
N THR A 6 37.40 11.77 -3.41
CA THR A 6 36.02 12.14 -3.77
C THR A 6 35.08 10.94 -3.73
N SER A 7 35.54 9.75 -4.11
CA SER A 7 34.70 8.54 -4.05
C SER A 7 34.53 8.02 -2.61
N GLY A 8 35.56 8.15 -1.76
CA GLY A 8 35.53 7.69 -0.37
C GLY A 8 34.57 8.49 0.52
N ILE A 9 34.43 9.80 0.27
CA ILE A 9 33.57 10.66 1.11
C ILE A 9 32.09 10.29 1.02
N TRP A 10 31.65 9.79 -0.14
CA TRP A 10 30.29 9.30 -0.36
C TRP A 10 30.00 8.06 0.49
N PHE A 11 30.91 7.09 0.52
CA PHE A 11 30.76 5.89 1.34
C PHE A 11 30.80 6.20 2.84
N VAL A 12 31.67 7.11 3.28
CA VAL A 12 31.71 7.56 4.68
C VAL A 12 30.41 8.25 5.07
N PHE A 13 29.89 9.14 4.22
CA PHE A 13 28.62 9.83 4.47
C PHE A 13 27.45 8.85 4.57
N ILE A 14 27.30 7.95 3.59
CA ILE A 14 26.24 6.93 3.57
C ILE A 14 26.33 6.04 4.82
N GLY A 15 27.54 5.62 5.21
CA GLY A 15 27.77 4.78 6.40
C GLY A 15 27.38 5.49 7.70
N ILE A 16 27.72 6.78 7.85
CA ILE A 16 27.36 7.57 9.04
C ILE A 16 25.85 7.76 9.12
N VAL A 17 25.20 8.09 8.01
CA VAL A 17 23.74 8.27 7.97
C VAL A 17 23.01 6.98 8.32
N LEU A 18 23.43 5.83 7.76
CA LEU A 18 22.84 4.52 8.08
C LEU A 18 23.06 4.12 9.54
N LEU A 19 24.24 4.42 10.11
CA LEU A 19 24.54 4.14 11.51
C LEU A 19 23.67 4.99 12.45
N LEU A 20 23.56 6.29 12.19
CA LEU A 20 22.75 7.19 12.99
C LEU A 20 21.25 6.87 12.90
N HIS A 21 20.79 6.43 11.72
CA HIS A 21 19.42 5.98 11.52
C HIS A 21 19.13 4.67 12.29
N ASN A 22 20.06 3.70 12.27
CA ASN A 22 19.89 2.43 13.00
C ASN A 22 20.03 2.58 14.52
N LEU A 23 20.60 3.69 15.00
CA LEU A 23 20.69 4.02 16.43
C LEU A 23 19.48 4.82 16.95
N ASP A 24 18.43 5.01 16.14
CA ASP A 24 17.26 5.86 16.45
C ASP A 24 17.65 7.30 16.85
N ILE A 25 18.79 7.80 16.37
CA ILE A 25 19.25 9.18 16.63
C ILE A 25 18.65 10.14 15.60
N ILE A 26 18.47 9.70 14.35
CA ILE A 26 17.87 10.46 13.25
C ILE A 26 16.86 9.63 12.43
N ASP A 27 15.72 10.22 12.09
CA ASP A 27 14.77 9.67 11.12
C ASP A 27 15.12 10.17 9.72
N PHE A 28 16.00 9.46 9.01
CA PHE A 28 16.49 9.89 7.71
C PHE A 28 15.59 9.41 6.56
N ASN A 29 15.03 10.34 5.78
CA ASN A 29 14.20 10.01 4.62
C ASN A 29 15.04 9.81 3.34
N PHE A 30 15.43 8.56 3.07
CA PHE A 30 16.17 8.17 1.86
C PHE A 30 15.39 8.41 0.55
N TRP A 31 14.06 8.45 0.60
CA TRP A 31 13.24 8.64 -0.60
C TRP A 31 13.16 10.10 -1.03
N ALA A 32 12.93 11.01 -0.08
CA ALA A 32 12.95 12.45 -0.35
C ALA A 32 14.27 12.89 -0.99
N THR A 33 15.39 12.27 -0.58
CA THR A 33 16.72 12.57 -1.13
C THR A 33 16.93 12.02 -2.55
N LEU A 34 16.28 10.91 -2.92
CA LEU A 34 16.42 10.30 -4.25
C LEU A 34 15.69 11.09 -5.36
N THR A 35 14.64 11.84 -5.00
CA THR A 35 13.94 12.78 -5.93
C THR A 35 14.89 13.81 -6.54
N TYR A 36 15.98 14.16 -5.84
CA TYR A 36 16.97 15.15 -6.29
C TYR A 36 18.13 14.56 -7.10
N TRP A 37 17.98 13.35 -7.64
CA TRP A 37 18.98 12.74 -8.53
C TRP A 37 19.43 13.65 -9.71
N PRO A 38 18.60 14.55 -10.31
CA PRO A 38 19.09 15.42 -11.39
C PRO A 38 20.18 16.38 -10.93
N LEU A 39 20.27 16.67 -9.63
CA LEU A 39 21.31 17.53 -9.07
C LEU A 39 22.69 16.85 -9.11
N LEU A 40 22.74 15.51 -9.14
CA LEU A 40 23.99 14.78 -9.42
C LEU A 40 24.51 15.09 -10.83
N ILE A 41 23.62 15.23 -11.83
CA ILE A 41 24.02 15.62 -13.19
C ILE A 41 24.60 17.03 -13.19
N VAL A 42 24.01 17.97 -12.45
CA VAL A 42 24.52 19.34 -12.31
C VAL A 42 25.91 19.33 -11.68
N ILE A 43 26.13 18.54 -10.62
CA ILE A 43 27.44 18.43 -9.96
C ILE A 43 28.48 17.81 -10.87
N VAL A 44 28.12 16.76 -11.61
CA VAL A 44 29.01 16.16 -12.62
C VAL A 44 29.37 17.20 -13.69
N GLY A 45 28.41 18.00 -14.16
CA GLY A 45 28.65 19.10 -15.10
C GLY A 45 29.63 20.15 -14.57
N ILE A 46 29.43 20.62 -13.33
CA ILE A 46 30.34 21.57 -12.68
C ILE A 46 31.74 20.97 -12.52
N ASN A 47 31.83 19.70 -12.12
CA ASN A 47 33.12 19.00 -11.96
C ASN A 47 33.90 18.88 -13.28
N LEU A 48 33.21 18.73 -14.40
CA LEU A 48 33.81 18.71 -15.75
C LEU A 48 34.26 20.11 -16.20
N MET A 49 33.48 21.16 -15.94
CA MET A 49 33.86 22.54 -16.30
C MET A 49 35.10 23.04 -15.57
N VAL A 50 35.31 22.55 -14.36
CA VAL A 50 36.39 22.98 -13.47
C VAL A 50 37.64 22.09 -13.62
N GLN A 51 37.62 21.11 -14.53
CA GLN A 51 38.75 20.26 -14.84
C GLN A 51 39.94 21.08 -15.38
N ASN A 52 41.16 20.78 -14.92
CA ASN A 52 42.43 21.45 -15.25
C ASN A 52 42.60 22.92 -14.79
N ARG A 53 41.77 23.44 -13.88
CA ARG A 53 41.99 24.76 -13.26
C ARG A 53 42.86 24.65 -12.00
N ARG A 54 43.67 25.68 -11.71
CA ARG A 54 44.61 25.73 -10.57
C ARG A 54 43.94 25.52 -9.20
N PHE A 55 42.66 25.87 -9.08
CA PHE A 55 41.83 25.65 -7.87
C PHE A 55 40.75 24.57 -8.06
N GLY A 56 40.84 23.78 -9.13
CA GLY A 56 39.75 22.90 -9.52
C GLY A 56 39.45 21.78 -8.52
N GLY A 57 40.48 21.27 -7.84
CA GLY A 57 40.31 20.29 -6.75
C GLY A 57 39.52 20.83 -5.57
N TYR A 58 39.82 22.05 -5.11
CA TYR A 58 39.13 22.69 -3.99
C TYR A 58 37.66 22.98 -4.29
N ILE A 59 37.36 23.45 -5.51
CA ILE A 59 35.99 23.71 -5.95
C ILE A 59 35.16 22.42 -5.99
N LYS A 60 35.74 21.31 -6.49
CA LYS A 60 35.09 19.99 -6.47
C LYS A 60 34.75 19.53 -5.06
N ILE A 61 35.67 19.70 -4.11
CA ILE A 61 35.46 19.33 -2.71
C ILE A 61 34.36 20.20 -2.08
N ALA A 62 34.41 21.52 -2.29
CA ALA A 62 33.41 22.44 -1.76
C ALA A 62 32.00 22.16 -2.32
N CYS A 63 31.87 21.91 -3.62
CA CYS A 63 30.59 21.55 -4.24
C CYS A 63 30.02 20.24 -3.70
N ASN A 64 30.86 19.21 -3.52
CA ASN A 64 30.40 17.94 -2.93
C ASN A 64 30.00 18.12 -1.46
N ALA A 65 30.75 18.88 -0.67
CA ALA A 65 30.43 19.13 0.74
C ALA A 65 29.12 19.90 0.91
N LEU A 66 28.89 20.94 0.09
CA LEU A 66 27.64 21.69 0.06
C LEU A 66 26.46 20.80 -0.33
N PHE A 67 26.65 19.94 -1.32
CA PHE A 67 25.61 19.01 -1.74
C PHE A 67 25.27 17.97 -0.68
N LEU A 68 26.27 17.37 -0.05
CA LEU A 68 26.06 16.42 1.05
C LEU A 68 25.37 17.09 2.23
N GLY A 69 25.77 18.31 2.59
CA GLY A 69 25.10 19.09 3.63
C GLY A 69 23.64 19.41 3.28
N TRP A 70 23.36 19.75 2.01
CA TRP A 70 22.01 20.02 1.52
C TRP A 70 21.14 18.76 1.50
N ILE A 71 21.66 17.63 1.00
CA ILE A 71 20.98 16.32 1.04
C ILE A 71 20.68 15.93 2.48
N PHE A 72 21.65 16.10 3.38
CA PHE A 72 21.48 15.78 4.79
C PHE A 72 20.39 16.64 5.43
N TYR A 73 20.39 17.95 5.13
CA TYR A 73 19.37 18.87 5.59
C TYR A 73 17.99 18.46 5.09
N ILE A 74 17.82 18.19 3.79
CA ILE A 74 16.54 17.73 3.23
C ILE A 74 16.11 16.40 3.85
N GLY A 75 17.02 15.45 4.01
CA GLY A 75 16.74 14.12 4.54
C GLY A 75 16.25 14.12 5.99
N ILE A 76 16.60 15.14 6.78
CA ILE A 76 16.14 15.35 8.16
C ILE A 76 14.94 16.31 8.25
N SER A 77 14.89 17.34 7.40
CA SER A 77 13.88 18.41 7.49
C SER A 77 12.59 18.12 6.73
N THR A 78 12.58 17.13 5.84
CA THR A 78 11.37 16.71 5.13
C THR A 78 10.65 15.65 5.98
N PRO A 79 9.46 15.96 6.55
CA PRO A 79 8.61 14.94 7.17
C PRO A 79 8.41 13.82 6.17
N GLY A 80 8.37 12.57 6.62
CA GLY A 80 8.37 11.36 5.79
C GLY A 80 7.43 11.42 4.58
N ALA A 81 7.89 12.01 3.47
CA ALA A 81 7.23 11.99 2.18
C ALA A 81 7.39 10.58 1.65
N HIS A 82 6.47 9.73 2.08
CA HIS A 82 6.35 8.35 1.65
C HIS A 82 5.91 8.39 0.19
N TRP A 83 6.51 7.55 -0.66
CA TRP A 83 6.19 7.39 -2.10
C TRP A 83 4.70 7.07 -2.37
N THR A 84 3.92 6.86 -1.33
CA THR A 84 2.46 6.75 -1.35
C THR A 84 1.78 8.07 -1.71
N GLU A 85 2.30 9.24 -1.32
CA GLU A 85 1.60 10.51 -1.61
C GLU A 85 1.50 10.81 -3.12
N THR A 86 2.45 10.35 -3.92
CA THR A 86 2.44 10.55 -5.38
C THR A 86 1.57 9.50 -6.11
N LEU A 87 1.42 8.29 -5.54
CA LEU A 87 0.55 7.26 -6.11
C LEU A 87 -0.92 7.38 -5.66
N LEU A 88 -1.16 7.90 -4.45
CA LEU A 88 -2.50 8.09 -3.88
C LEU A 88 -3.17 9.37 -4.37
N ASN A 89 -2.41 10.42 -4.71
CA ASN A 89 -2.98 11.68 -5.21
C ASN A 89 -3.68 11.54 -6.57
N ASN A 90 -3.28 10.57 -7.39
CA ASN A 90 -3.92 10.35 -8.69
C ASN A 90 -5.27 9.60 -8.57
N ARG A 91 -5.65 9.14 -7.36
CA ARG A 91 -6.92 8.44 -7.07
C ARG A 91 -7.78 9.11 -5.98
N GLN A 92 -7.57 10.39 -5.66
CA GLN A 92 -8.36 11.10 -4.62
C GLN A 92 -8.39 10.38 -3.25
N VAL A 93 -7.35 9.63 -2.90
CA VAL A 93 -7.29 9.00 -1.57
C VAL A 93 -6.72 10.02 -0.59
N ASN A 94 -7.62 10.76 0.07
CA ASN A 94 -7.29 11.62 1.20
C ASN A 94 -6.97 10.74 2.42
N ILE A 95 -5.71 10.29 2.55
CA ILE A 95 -5.15 9.86 3.86
C ILE A 95 -4.68 11.11 4.64
N GLY A 96 -5.42 12.20 4.52
CA GLY A 96 -5.22 13.46 5.20
C GLY A 96 -6.33 13.60 6.23
N ASP A 97 -5.93 13.64 7.50
CA ASP A 97 -6.78 13.85 8.68
C ASP A 97 -7.43 12.61 9.31
N LEU A 98 -6.59 11.66 9.75
CA LEU A 98 -6.95 10.68 10.78
C LEU A 98 -7.06 11.32 12.20
N ASP A 99 -6.98 12.65 12.31
CA ASP A 99 -6.91 13.40 13.57
C ASP A 99 -8.14 14.28 13.83
N ASP A 100 -9.33 13.74 13.56
CA ASP A 100 -10.61 14.44 13.73
C ASP A 100 -11.01 14.67 15.21
N GLY A 101 -10.07 14.56 16.17
CA GLY A 101 -10.31 14.68 17.62
C GLY A 101 -11.31 13.68 18.21
N ALA A 102 -11.90 12.81 17.39
CA ALA A 102 -12.90 11.84 17.78
C ALA A 102 -12.28 10.77 18.70
N PRO A 103 -12.95 10.42 19.81
CA PRO A 103 -12.44 9.41 20.72
C PRO A 103 -12.35 8.06 20.02
N LEU A 104 -11.15 7.46 20.07
CA LEU A 104 -10.92 6.12 19.56
C LEU A 104 -11.62 5.09 20.44
N THR A 105 -12.30 4.12 19.82
CA THR A 105 -12.89 2.98 20.51
C THR A 105 -12.23 1.67 20.07
N ASN A 106 -12.25 0.68 20.95
CA ASN A 106 -11.74 -0.66 20.64
C ASN A 106 -12.74 -1.51 19.85
N GLU A 107 -13.97 -1.02 19.69
CA GLU A 107 -15.04 -1.69 18.97
C GLU A 107 -15.92 -0.64 18.29
N VAL A 108 -16.22 -0.85 17.00
CA VAL A 108 -17.17 -0.06 16.22
C VAL A 108 -18.07 -1.00 15.43
N LYS A 109 -19.34 -0.62 15.27
CA LYS A 109 -20.32 -1.45 14.56
C LYS A 109 -21.38 -0.61 13.87
N THR A 110 -21.97 -1.19 12.84
CA THR A 110 -23.18 -0.67 12.20
C THR A 110 -24.20 -1.80 12.03
N SER A 111 -25.47 -1.51 12.27
CA SER A 111 -26.53 -2.52 12.23
C SER A 111 -26.89 -2.90 10.80
N PHE A 112 -27.24 -4.17 10.60
CA PHE A 112 -27.76 -4.67 9.34
C PHE A 112 -29.23 -4.29 9.18
N ASP A 113 -29.56 -3.79 7.99
CA ASP A 113 -30.91 -3.43 7.58
C ASP A 113 -31.17 -4.17 6.26
N ASN A 114 -32.18 -5.05 6.27
CA ASN A 114 -32.48 -5.96 5.17
C ASN A 114 -32.97 -5.25 3.89
N THR A 115 -33.26 -3.95 3.97
CA THR A 115 -33.59 -3.11 2.82
C THR A 115 -32.35 -2.68 2.03
N ILE A 116 -31.16 -2.78 2.62
CA ILE A 116 -29.89 -2.42 1.99
C ILE A 116 -29.46 -3.55 1.05
N GLN A 117 -29.48 -3.28 -0.26
CA GLN A 117 -29.02 -4.25 -1.27
C GLN A 117 -27.57 -4.05 -1.67
N GLU A 118 -27.06 -2.82 -1.55
CA GLU A 118 -25.70 -2.43 -1.92
C GLU A 118 -25.04 -1.64 -0.78
N SER A 119 -23.75 -1.88 -0.56
CA SER A 119 -22.98 -1.21 0.50
C SER A 119 -21.56 -0.91 0.04
N ARG A 120 -21.02 0.23 0.47
CA ARG A 120 -19.61 0.56 0.32
C ARG A 120 -18.94 0.55 1.68
N LEU A 121 -17.80 -0.11 1.75
CA LEU A 121 -16.92 -0.07 2.92
C LEU A 121 -15.59 0.55 2.52
N GLU A 122 -15.29 1.69 3.12
CA GLU A 122 -13.98 2.32 3.08
C GLU A 122 -13.28 2.04 4.41
N PHE A 123 -12.15 1.36 4.37
CA PHE A 123 -11.36 1.02 5.55
C PHE A 123 -9.97 1.62 5.42
N ASN A 124 -9.67 2.55 6.32
CA ASN A 124 -8.42 3.29 6.37
C ASN A 124 -7.60 2.81 7.58
N GLY A 125 -6.55 2.02 7.33
CA GLY A 125 -5.69 1.44 8.36
C GLY A 125 -4.26 1.99 8.31
N GLY A 126 -3.75 2.62 9.37
CA GLY A 126 -2.36 3.11 9.37
C GLY A 126 -1.31 1.99 9.29
N ALA A 127 -1.05 1.35 10.42
CA ALA A 127 -0.17 0.19 10.53
C ALA A 127 -0.80 -0.84 11.46
N GLY A 128 -0.67 -2.13 11.15
CA GLY A 128 -1.29 -3.20 11.96
C GLY A 128 -1.51 -4.52 11.24
N ASN A 129 -2.25 -5.39 11.92
CA ASN A 129 -2.76 -6.62 11.35
C ASN A 129 -4.28 -6.53 11.24
N PHE A 130 -4.82 -6.85 10.07
CA PHE A 130 -6.25 -6.80 9.80
C PHE A 130 -6.74 -8.18 9.40
N GLU A 131 -7.72 -8.69 10.13
CA GLU A 131 -8.35 -9.97 9.86
C GLU A 131 -9.77 -9.74 9.34
N ILE A 132 -10.10 -10.23 8.14
CA ILE A 132 -11.41 -10.03 7.52
C ILE A 132 -12.17 -11.36 7.49
N LYS A 133 -13.43 -11.36 7.94
CA LYS A 133 -14.30 -12.54 7.92
C LYS A 133 -15.71 -12.17 7.50
N ALA A 134 -16.33 -13.03 6.70
CA ALA A 134 -17.76 -12.98 6.45
C ALA A 134 -18.52 -13.57 7.64
N VAL A 135 -19.47 -12.82 8.21
CA VAL A 135 -20.30 -13.26 9.34
C VAL A 135 -21.75 -12.83 9.12
N GLU A 136 -22.68 -13.77 9.20
CA GLU A 136 -24.11 -13.47 9.24
C GLU A 136 -24.53 -13.06 10.66
N GLY A 137 -25.38 -12.03 10.77
CA GLY A 137 -25.86 -11.55 12.07
C GLY A 137 -26.49 -10.17 12.01
N ASP A 138 -26.66 -9.56 13.19
CA ASP A 138 -27.37 -8.27 13.33
C ASP A 138 -26.54 -7.06 12.89
N ASN A 139 -25.24 -7.24 12.65
CA ASN A 139 -24.33 -6.17 12.25
C ASN A 139 -24.05 -6.26 10.75
N LEU A 140 -24.17 -5.14 10.04
CA LEU A 140 -23.70 -5.02 8.67
C LEU A 140 -22.17 -5.12 8.64
N ILE A 141 -21.51 -4.42 9.57
CA ILE A 141 -20.08 -4.48 9.84
C ILE A 141 -19.85 -4.40 11.36
N LEU A 142 -18.95 -5.23 11.87
CA LEU A 142 -18.39 -5.15 13.22
C LEU A 142 -16.86 -5.15 13.12
N ALA A 143 -16.21 -4.10 13.60
CA ALA A 143 -14.75 -4.06 13.72
C ALA A 143 -14.33 -3.99 15.18
N LYS A 144 -13.38 -4.84 15.57
CA LYS A 144 -12.94 -5.01 16.95
C LYS A 144 -11.43 -5.14 17.05
N ALA A 145 -10.80 -4.30 17.87
CA ALA A 145 -9.41 -4.46 18.27
C ALA A 145 -9.29 -5.66 19.24
N LYS A 146 -8.32 -6.55 18.98
CA LYS A 146 -8.04 -7.71 19.85
C LYS A 146 -7.30 -7.32 21.14
N ASP A 147 -6.71 -6.14 21.16
CA ASP A 147 -6.00 -5.55 22.29
C ASP A 147 -6.21 -4.03 22.32
N ASP A 148 -5.61 -3.36 23.30
CA ASP A 148 -5.66 -1.90 23.50
C ASP A 148 -4.67 -1.13 22.61
N LYS A 149 -3.99 -1.81 21.68
CA LYS A 149 -2.98 -1.20 20.82
C LYS A 149 -3.56 -0.56 19.57
N MET A 150 -4.82 -0.87 19.24
CA MET A 150 -5.53 -0.31 18.08
C MET A 150 -6.79 0.39 18.55
N GLY A 151 -7.04 1.57 18.00
CA GLY A 151 -8.27 2.31 18.19
C GLY A 151 -8.93 2.59 16.85
N MET A 152 -10.24 2.71 16.86
CA MET A 152 -11.04 2.90 15.65
C MET A 152 -12.04 4.04 15.79
N THR A 153 -12.40 4.62 14.65
CA THR A 153 -13.60 5.45 14.50
C THR A 153 -14.45 4.88 13.36
N ILE A 154 -15.74 5.16 13.40
CA ILE A 154 -16.69 4.79 12.35
C ILE A 154 -17.53 5.99 11.97
N GLN A 155 -17.75 6.15 10.68
CA GLN A 155 -18.70 7.09 10.10
C GLN A 155 -19.61 6.31 9.16
N THR A 156 -20.91 6.60 9.21
CA THR A 156 -21.91 5.90 8.41
C THR A 156 -22.83 6.91 7.75
N SER A 157 -23.08 6.75 6.46
CA SER A 157 -24.03 7.57 5.72
C SER A 157 -24.88 6.69 4.79
N LYS A 158 -26.07 7.18 4.46
CA LYS A 158 -26.91 6.58 3.42
C LYS A 158 -26.96 7.58 2.26
N GLN A 159 -26.46 7.20 1.10
CA GLN A 159 -26.48 8.01 -0.11
C GLN A 159 -26.95 7.14 -1.28
N ASP A 160 -27.90 7.64 -2.08
CA ASP A 160 -28.43 6.98 -3.28
C ASP A 160 -28.91 5.53 -3.05
N GLY A 161 -29.50 5.25 -1.88
CA GLY A 161 -29.98 3.91 -1.50
C GLY A 161 -28.86 2.92 -1.12
N LYS A 162 -27.61 3.38 -1.07
CA LYS A 162 -26.44 2.60 -0.64
C LYS A 162 -26.00 3.00 0.76
N GLN A 163 -25.64 2.02 1.56
CA GLN A 163 -25.00 2.27 2.85
C GLN A 163 -23.50 2.47 2.65
N HIS A 164 -22.98 3.63 3.02
CA HIS A 164 -21.55 3.89 3.10
C HIS A 164 -21.09 3.77 4.55
N VAL A 165 -19.98 3.07 4.76
CA VAL A 165 -19.34 2.89 6.05
C VAL A 165 -17.85 3.17 5.90
N THR A 166 -17.36 4.18 6.61
CA THR A 166 -15.94 4.52 6.68
C THR A 166 -15.42 4.15 8.06
N ILE A 167 -14.40 3.29 8.11
CA ILE A 167 -13.73 2.88 9.35
C ILE A 167 -12.29 3.33 9.30
N ASN A 168 -11.87 4.11 10.28
CA ASN A 168 -10.47 4.51 10.43
C ASN A 168 -9.87 3.73 11.60
N ALA A 169 -8.78 3.01 11.38
CA ALA A 169 -8.07 2.25 12.40
C ALA A 169 -6.62 2.74 12.52
N LYS A 170 -6.20 3.12 13.73
CA LYS A 170 -4.83 3.57 14.01
C LYS A 170 -4.28 2.99 15.30
N PRO A 171 -2.95 2.83 15.41
CA PRO A 171 -2.32 2.51 16.69
C PRO A 171 -2.69 3.56 17.75
N THR A 172 -2.91 3.12 18.98
CA THR A 172 -3.16 4.03 20.10
C THR A 172 -1.86 4.71 20.53
N ALA A 173 -1.93 5.96 20.99
CA ALA A 173 -0.75 6.76 21.35
C ALA A 173 0.16 6.10 22.43
N ASN A 174 -0.40 5.19 23.23
CA ASN A 174 0.33 4.48 24.28
C ASN A 174 1.07 3.23 23.78
N SER A 175 0.94 2.85 22.51
CA SER A 175 1.52 1.62 21.98
C SER A 175 2.68 1.88 21.02
N LYS A 176 3.84 1.26 21.31
CA LYS A 176 5.00 1.22 20.39
C LYS A 176 4.87 0.20 19.26
N LYS A 177 3.81 -0.62 19.28
CA LYS A 177 3.56 -1.69 18.30
C LYS A 177 2.12 -1.62 17.82
N SER A 178 1.89 -1.88 16.56
CA SER A 178 0.53 -2.04 16.05
C SER A 178 -0.08 -3.36 16.53
N GLY A 179 -1.39 -3.35 16.77
CA GLY A 179 -2.16 -4.51 17.20
C GLY A 179 -2.91 -5.17 16.05
N THR A 180 -3.92 -5.96 16.40
CA THR A 180 -4.78 -6.66 15.43
C THR A 180 -6.22 -6.16 15.52
N VAL A 181 -6.83 -5.86 14.37
CA VAL A 181 -8.26 -5.56 14.25
C VAL A 181 -8.94 -6.68 13.46
N SER A 182 -10.01 -7.22 14.00
CA SER A 182 -10.92 -8.14 13.32
C SER A 182 -12.05 -7.34 12.70
N LEU A 183 -12.34 -7.59 11.43
CA LEU A 183 -13.40 -6.98 10.65
C LEU A 183 -14.36 -8.08 10.18
N GLU A 184 -15.56 -8.05 10.75
CA GLU A 184 -16.65 -8.97 10.41
C GLU A 184 -17.63 -8.24 9.49
N ILE A 185 -17.90 -8.82 8.33
CA ILE A 185 -18.68 -8.20 7.24
C ILE A 185 -19.86 -9.10 6.90
N HIS A 186 -21.05 -8.51 6.78
CA HIS A 186 -22.26 -9.24 6.43
C HIS A 186 -22.28 -9.65 4.94
N PRO A 187 -22.54 -10.93 4.59
CA PRO A 187 -22.43 -11.42 3.20
C PRO A 187 -23.62 -11.09 2.30
N GLN A 188 -24.76 -10.67 2.85
CA GLN A 188 -26.02 -10.56 2.11
C GLN A 188 -26.09 -9.37 1.11
N THR A 189 -25.30 -8.32 1.33
CA THR A 189 -25.30 -7.13 0.44
C THR A 189 -24.27 -7.28 -0.68
N THR A 190 -24.46 -6.55 -1.77
CA THR A 190 -23.40 -6.39 -2.79
C THR A 190 -22.44 -5.29 -2.34
N TRP A 191 -21.16 -5.62 -2.26
CA TRP A 191 -20.15 -4.72 -1.74
C TRP A 191 -19.32 -4.00 -2.81
N ASP A 192 -19.00 -2.75 -2.52
CA ASP A 192 -17.85 -2.04 -3.04
C ASP A 192 -16.85 -1.85 -1.88
N PHE A 193 -15.68 -2.48 -1.97
CA PHE A 193 -14.66 -2.42 -0.94
C PHE A 193 -13.53 -1.47 -1.35
N GLU A 194 -13.10 -0.64 -0.42
CA GLU A 194 -11.90 0.18 -0.53
C GLU A 194 -11.05 0.01 0.74
N PHE A 195 -9.87 -0.59 0.60
CA PHE A 195 -8.92 -0.83 1.66
C PHE A 195 -7.68 0.03 1.46
N ASN A 196 -7.57 1.10 2.24
CA ASN A 196 -6.43 2.02 2.23
C ASN A 196 -5.57 1.77 3.46
N TYR A 197 -4.33 1.28 3.31
CA TYR A 197 -3.48 1.06 4.47
C TYR A 197 -1.98 1.12 4.24
N GLY A 198 -1.25 1.71 5.19
CA GLY A 198 0.18 2.01 5.04
C GLY A 198 1.07 0.77 5.09
N ALA A 199 1.42 0.35 6.31
CA ALA A 199 2.31 -0.79 6.56
C ALA A 199 1.59 -1.85 7.41
N ALA A 200 0.96 -2.82 6.75
CA ALA A 200 0.08 -3.76 7.42
C ALA A 200 0.13 -5.17 6.83
N SER A 201 -0.38 -6.13 7.60
CA SER A 201 -0.73 -7.45 7.09
C SER A 201 -2.24 -7.63 7.06
N ILE A 202 -2.78 -8.10 5.94
CA ILE A 202 -4.19 -8.46 5.80
C ILE A 202 -4.30 -9.97 5.61
N ASN A 203 -5.14 -10.60 6.43
CA ASN A 203 -5.57 -11.98 6.23
C ASN A 203 -7.09 -12.01 6.18
N GLY A 204 -7.69 -12.59 5.14
CA GLY A 204 -9.14 -12.54 4.99
C GLY A 204 -9.75 -13.73 4.27
N ASP A 205 -10.95 -14.11 4.69
CA ASP A 205 -11.83 -14.98 3.94
C ASP A 205 -13.03 -14.17 3.43
N LEU A 206 -12.98 -13.86 2.14
CA LEU A 206 -14.03 -13.14 1.41
C LEU A 206 -14.85 -14.12 0.56
N SER A 207 -14.72 -15.44 0.74
CA SER A 207 -15.33 -16.43 -0.13
C SER A 207 -16.86 -16.39 -0.14
N ALA A 208 -17.47 -15.98 0.96
CA ALA A 208 -18.90 -15.78 1.09
C ALA A 208 -19.37 -14.35 0.74
N LEU A 209 -18.46 -13.40 0.51
CA LEU A 209 -18.82 -12.01 0.22
C LEU A 209 -19.07 -11.80 -1.27
N ARG A 210 -20.21 -11.17 -1.58
CA ARG A 210 -20.53 -10.71 -2.94
C ARG A 210 -20.02 -9.28 -3.12
N PHE A 211 -19.04 -9.06 -3.99
CA PHE A 211 -18.51 -7.72 -4.27
C PHE A 211 -18.39 -7.43 -5.77
N ARG A 212 -18.58 -6.16 -6.12
CA ARG A 212 -18.38 -5.62 -7.48
C ARG A 212 -16.98 -5.03 -7.63
N ASN A 213 -16.55 -4.25 -6.65
CA ASN A 213 -15.22 -3.64 -6.64
C ASN A 213 -14.47 -4.00 -5.35
N LEU A 214 -13.18 -4.27 -5.48
CA LEU A 214 -12.23 -4.43 -4.40
C LEU A 214 -10.98 -3.60 -4.73
N ASP A 215 -10.95 -2.39 -4.20
CA ASP A 215 -9.82 -1.46 -4.34
C ASP A 215 -8.92 -1.59 -3.13
N ILE A 216 -7.63 -1.82 -3.37
CA ILE A 216 -6.62 -1.99 -2.34
C ILE A 216 -5.49 -1.02 -2.63
N ASN A 217 -5.29 -0.04 -1.75
CA ASN A 217 -4.19 0.90 -1.82
C ASN A 217 -3.29 0.72 -0.62
N THR A 218 -2.03 0.34 -0.86
CA THR A 218 -1.12 0.03 0.23
C THR A 218 0.31 0.47 0.00
N GLY A 219 1.02 0.78 1.08
CA GLY A 219 2.43 1.07 1.06
C GLY A 219 3.26 -0.21 0.88
N ALA A 220 3.60 -0.82 2.01
CA ALA A 220 4.36 -2.06 2.07
C ALA A 220 3.61 -3.07 2.93
N SER A 221 3.24 -4.22 2.36
CA SER A 221 2.30 -5.11 3.04
C SER A 221 2.43 -6.59 2.69
N SER A 222 1.82 -7.43 3.54
CA SER A 222 1.55 -8.82 3.24
C SER A 222 0.05 -9.03 3.18
N MET A 223 -0.47 -9.51 2.06
CA MET A 223 -1.88 -9.79 1.88
C MET A 223 -2.10 -11.27 1.58
N ASP A 224 -3.03 -11.87 2.30
CA ASP A 224 -3.44 -13.26 2.12
C ASP A 224 -4.98 -13.32 2.12
N LEU A 225 -5.59 -13.46 0.95
CA LEU A 225 -7.05 -13.47 0.80
C LEU A 225 -7.54 -14.76 0.16
N THR A 226 -8.64 -15.29 0.69
CA THR A 226 -9.42 -16.35 0.06
C THR A 226 -10.66 -15.73 -0.59
N LEU A 227 -10.81 -15.92 -1.89
CA LEU A 227 -11.97 -15.47 -2.66
C LEU A 227 -12.84 -16.66 -3.04
N GLY A 228 -14.13 -16.41 -3.29
CA GLY A 228 -15.09 -17.41 -3.71
C GLY A 228 -15.23 -17.43 -5.23
N MET A 229 -16.28 -18.09 -5.74
CA MET A 229 -16.70 -17.89 -7.12
C MET A 229 -17.18 -16.44 -7.32
N PRO A 230 -16.96 -15.83 -8.49
CA PRO A 230 -17.50 -14.50 -8.78
C PRO A 230 -19.03 -14.56 -8.69
N GLN A 231 -19.61 -13.69 -7.84
CA GLN A 231 -21.04 -13.68 -7.52
C GLN A 231 -21.82 -12.70 -8.39
N VAL A 232 -21.13 -11.77 -9.06
CA VAL A 232 -21.67 -10.80 -10.05
C VAL A 232 -21.03 -11.02 -11.42
N ASP A 233 -21.58 -10.40 -12.47
CA ASP A 233 -21.13 -10.57 -13.86
C ASP A 233 -19.63 -10.27 -14.04
N VAL A 234 -19.17 -9.15 -13.48
CA VAL A 234 -17.75 -8.80 -13.43
C VAL A 234 -17.44 -8.20 -12.07
N SER A 235 -16.49 -8.82 -11.36
CA SER A 235 -15.88 -8.30 -10.15
C SER A 235 -14.51 -7.73 -10.48
N TYR A 236 -14.31 -6.43 -10.24
CA TYR A 236 -13.05 -5.74 -10.45
C TYR A 236 -12.24 -5.71 -9.15
N ILE A 237 -10.95 -6.01 -9.25
CA ILE A 237 -10.00 -5.99 -8.15
C ILE A 237 -8.82 -5.14 -8.58
N ALA A 238 -8.65 -3.95 -8.00
CA ALA A 238 -7.51 -3.09 -8.30
C ALA A 238 -6.58 -3.04 -7.09
N ILE A 239 -5.30 -3.35 -7.31
CA ILE A 239 -4.29 -3.38 -6.27
C ILE A 239 -3.18 -2.40 -6.64
N VAL A 240 -3.08 -1.32 -5.88
CA VAL A 240 -1.99 -0.35 -5.98
C VAL A 240 -1.09 -0.52 -4.77
N THR A 241 0.17 -0.87 -5.01
CA THR A 241 1.15 -1.09 -3.95
C THR A 241 2.56 -0.68 -4.37
N GLY A 242 3.44 -0.40 -3.41
CA GLY A 242 4.87 -0.18 -3.70
C GLY A 242 5.65 -1.45 -3.57
N ALA A 243 5.56 -2.10 -2.40
CA ALA A 243 6.30 -3.33 -2.13
C ALA A 243 5.49 -4.30 -1.27
N SER A 244 4.83 -5.26 -1.91
CA SER A 244 3.98 -6.23 -1.20
C SER A 244 4.18 -7.68 -1.62
N LYS A 245 3.87 -8.58 -0.68
CA LYS A 245 3.60 -9.99 -0.96
C LYS A 245 2.09 -10.20 -0.94
N ILE A 246 1.53 -10.64 -2.06
CA ILE A 246 0.08 -10.81 -2.24
C ILE A 246 -0.16 -12.28 -2.59
N HIS A 247 -1.03 -12.93 -1.84
CA HIS A 247 -1.46 -14.31 -2.09
C HIS A 247 -2.98 -14.37 -2.14
N PHE A 248 -3.53 -14.71 -3.30
CA PHE A 248 -4.94 -15.02 -3.46
C PHE A 248 -5.15 -16.53 -3.61
N ARG A 249 -6.13 -17.05 -2.88
CA ARG A 249 -6.68 -18.40 -3.09
C ARG A 249 -8.03 -18.26 -3.77
N ILE A 250 -8.17 -18.81 -4.97
CA ILE A 250 -9.37 -18.65 -5.81
C ILE A 250 -9.80 -20.03 -6.34
N PRO A 251 -11.09 -20.38 -6.36
CA PRO A 251 -11.56 -21.68 -6.85
C PRO A 251 -11.07 -21.98 -8.27
N LYS A 252 -10.80 -23.26 -8.57
CA LYS A 252 -10.35 -23.71 -9.90
C LYS A 252 -11.27 -23.35 -11.06
N ASP A 253 -12.57 -23.26 -10.81
CA ASP A 253 -13.56 -23.00 -11.85
C ASP A 253 -13.79 -21.50 -12.13
N ALA A 254 -13.25 -20.61 -11.30
CA ALA A 254 -13.41 -19.17 -11.50
C ALA A 254 -12.73 -18.67 -12.79
N ALA A 255 -13.41 -17.83 -13.56
CA ALA A 255 -12.81 -17.13 -14.69
C ALA A 255 -12.05 -15.89 -14.20
N ILE A 256 -10.77 -15.76 -14.58
CA ILE A 256 -9.89 -14.69 -14.07
C ILE A 256 -9.03 -14.13 -15.21
N GLN A 257 -8.95 -12.80 -15.28
CA GLN A 257 -7.92 -12.06 -16.01
C GLN A 257 -7.11 -11.24 -15.00
N VAL A 258 -5.79 -11.23 -15.17
CA VAL A 258 -4.87 -10.41 -14.39
C VAL A 258 -4.07 -9.55 -15.35
N GLU A 259 -4.10 -8.24 -15.14
CA GLU A 259 -3.23 -7.26 -15.78
C GLU A 259 -2.18 -6.81 -14.75
N TYR A 260 -0.91 -6.71 -15.16
CA TYR A 260 0.19 -6.39 -14.26
C TYR A 260 1.38 -5.76 -14.99
N THR A 261 2.09 -4.85 -14.31
CA THR A 261 3.33 -4.23 -14.83
C THR A 261 4.58 -5.06 -14.42
N SER A 262 5.48 -5.31 -15.38
CA SER A 262 6.46 -6.41 -15.33
C SER A 262 7.88 -6.06 -14.84
N MET A 263 8.16 -4.84 -14.35
CA MET A 263 9.57 -4.40 -14.20
C MET A 263 10.37 -5.13 -13.10
N LEU A 264 9.76 -5.49 -11.96
CA LEU A 264 10.44 -6.17 -10.84
C LEU A 264 9.58 -7.23 -10.12
N SER A 265 8.41 -7.58 -10.69
CA SER A 265 7.41 -8.43 -10.02
C SER A 265 7.68 -9.93 -10.23
N LYS A 266 7.56 -10.74 -9.18
CA LYS A 266 7.59 -12.21 -9.24
C LYS A 266 6.15 -12.74 -9.18
N ASN A 267 5.62 -13.16 -10.33
CA ASN A 267 4.24 -13.59 -10.45
C ASN A 267 4.12 -15.10 -10.63
N SER A 268 3.23 -15.73 -9.88
CA SER A 268 2.92 -17.17 -9.98
C SER A 268 1.42 -17.38 -10.06
N PHE A 269 0.94 -17.73 -11.25
CA PHE A 269 -0.48 -17.94 -11.54
C PHE A 269 -0.72 -19.40 -11.93
N GLU A 270 -1.26 -20.17 -10.99
CA GLU A 270 -1.59 -21.59 -11.18
C GLU A 270 -2.82 -21.74 -12.08
N GLY A 271 -2.79 -22.61 -13.09
CA GLY A 271 -3.97 -22.89 -13.94
C GLY A 271 -4.36 -21.78 -14.93
N PHE A 272 -3.45 -20.85 -15.21
CA PHE A 272 -3.63 -19.82 -16.25
C PHE A 272 -3.11 -20.33 -17.59
N ALA A 273 -3.89 -20.12 -18.66
CA ALA A 273 -3.63 -20.66 -19.99
C ALA A 273 -2.75 -19.75 -20.85
N THR A 274 -2.92 -18.42 -20.70
CA THR A 274 -2.18 -17.42 -21.47
C THR A 274 -1.38 -16.53 -20.54
N LYS A 275 -0.13 -16.24 -20.92
CA LYS A 275 0.74 -15.23 -20.30
C LYS A 275 1.39 -14.45 -21.44
N GLU A 276 0.77 -13.34 -21.83
CA GLU A 276 1.26 -12.44 -22.87
C GLU A 276 1.52 -11.08 -22.23
N ASP A 277 2.71 -10.51 -22.41
CA ASP A 277 3.11 -9.13 -22.04
C ASP A 277 2.20 -8.39 -21.06
N GLY A 278 2.29 -8.73 -19.77
CA GLY A 278 1.57 -8.05 -18.69
C GLY A 278 0.12 -8.48 -18.49
N VAL A 279 -0.36 -9.52 -19.19
CA VAL A 279 -1.71 -10.06 -19.05
C VAL A 279 -1.68 -11.58 -18.89
N ALA A 280 -2.42 -12.10 -17.91
CA ALA A 280 -2.63 -13.52 -17.72
C ALA A 280 -4.13 -13.85 -17.65
N ARG A 281 -4.57 -14.94 -18.29
CA ARG A 281 -5.98 -15.37 -18.29
C ARG A 281 -6.18 -16.86 -18.05
N THR A 282 -7.31 -17.22 -17.45
CA THR A 282 -7.78 -18.62 -17.35
C THR A 282 -8.41 -19.07 -18.66
N ALA A 283 -8.38 -20.38 -18.96
CA ALA A 283 -8.87 -20.92 -20.23
C ALA A 283 -10.37 -20.65 -20.48
N ASN A 284 -11.17 -20.58 -19.42
CA ASN A 284 -12.61 -20.37 -19.47
C ASN A 284 -13.03 -18.89 -19.50
N TYR A 285 -12.08 -17.93 -19.48
CA TYR A 285 -12.38 -16.51 -19.26
C TYR A 285 -13.32 -15.90 -20.32
N GLU A 286 -13.13 -16.22 -21.61
CA GLU A 286 -13.93 -15.67 -22.71
C GLU A 286 -15.38 -16.17 -22.75
N HIS A 287 -15.67 -17.30 -22.11
CA HIS A 287 -16.98 -17.97 -22.17
C HIS A 287 -17.73 -17.96 -20.84
N ALA A 288 -17.11 -17.47 -19.77
CA ALA A 288 -17.74 -17.43 -18.46
C ALA A 288 -18.68 -16.22 -18.31
N ASP A 289 -19.87 -16.46 -17.77
CA ASP A 289 -20.85 -15.40 -17.48
C ASP A 289 -20.38 -14.48 -16.33
N LYS A 290 -19.63 -15.04 -15.37
CA LYS A 290 -19.14 -14.35 -14.18
C LYS A 290 -17.63 -14.47 -14.08
N LYS A 291 -16.93 -13.35 -13.85
CA LYS A 291 -15.46 -13.29 -13.88
C LYS A 291 -14.85 -12.28 -12.93
N PHE A 292 -13.59 -12.52 -12.60
CA PHE A 292 -12.72 -11.57 -11.92
C PHE A 292 -11.78 -10.87 -12.91
N ASN A 293 -11.72 -9.55 -12.82
CA ASN A 293 -10.74 -8.72 -13.51
C ASN A 293 -9.81 -8.12 -12.45
N ILE A 294 -8.55 -8.50 -12.47
CA ILE A 294 -7.55 -8.09 -11.49
C ILE A 294 -6.55 -7.17 -12.18
N ASP A 295 -6.35 -5.98 -11.65
CA ASP A 295 -5.32 -5.04 -12.07
C ASP A 295 -4.32 -4.86 -10.92
N LEU A 296 -3.04 -5.13 -11.18
CA LEU A 296 -1.95 -4.99 -10.23
C LEU A 296 -0.95 -3.93 -10.72
N ASP A 297 -0.95 -2.81 -10.04
CA ASP A 297 0.05 -1.76 -10.22
C ASP A 297 0.99 -1.69 -9.01
N GLY A 298 2.29 -1.83 -9.25
CA GLY A 298 3.26 -1.58 -8.21
C GLY A 298 4.70 -1.86 -8.55
N ALA A 299 5.59 -1.27 -7.76
CA ALA A 299 7.01 -1.20 -8.07
C ALA A 299 7.75 -2.53 -7.82
N ALA A 300 7.47 -3.26 -6.73
CA ALA A 300 8.20 -4.47 -6.34
C ALA A 300 7.31 -5.49 -5.62
N ASN A 301 6.62 -6.35 -6.38
CA ASN A 301 5.61 -7.24 -5.82
C ASN A 301 5.91 -8.73 -6.02
N THR A 302 5.46 -9.56 -5.08
CA THR A 302 5.26 -10.99 -5.33
C THR A 302 3.77 -11.25 -5.33
N PHE A 303 3.20 -11.56 -6.49
CA PHE A 303 1.78 -11.88 -6.60
C PHE A 303 1.57 -13.36 -6.95
N VAL A 304 0.93 -14.07 -6.04
CA VAL A 304 0.65 -15.50 -6.17
C VAL A 304 -0.85 -15.71 -6.20
N ILE A 305 -1.32 -16.44 -7.21
CA ILE A 305 -2.68 -16.99 -7.25
C ILE A 305 -2.57 -18.50 -7.18
N SER A 306 -3.10 -19.08 -6.10
CA SER A 306 -3.24 -20.53 -5.91
C SER A 306 -4.69 -20.93 -6.14
N ARG A 307 -4.89 -22.13 -6.70
CA ARG A 307 -6.23 -22.62 -7.04
C ARG A 307 -6.61 -23.81 -6.19
N TYR A 308 -7.76 -23.73 -5.51
CA TYR A 308 -8.29 -24.82 -4.68
C TYR A 308 -9.45 -25.53 -5.39
#